data_AF-A0A3Q3IPG4-F1
#
_entry.id   AF-A0A3Q3IPG4-F1
#
_cell.length_a   1.000
_cell.length_b   1.000
_cell.length_c   1.000
_cell.angle_alpha   90.00
_cell.angle_beta   90.00
_cell.angle_gamma   90.00
#
_symmetry.space_group_name_H-M   'P 1'
#
loop_
_entity.id
_entity.type
_entity.pdbx_description
1 polymer ?
#
loop_
_entity_poly.entity_id
_entity_poly.type
_entity_poly.pdbx_seq_one_letter_code
_entity_poly.pdbx_strand_id
1 'polypeptide(L)'
;MNADKLQLLAVSDRDLKDAEDHLKRLLISHYIDVEDSNVLKKPEWQHLVSQSEDANNEPCRKIRIHTTGQQVVVSGHKDNVLTVSSELADFLTQNAQVEETIVVKPNAKVEYIKRDKSCLEEVEDKVEVFYRNEAICLSGSRIDVTHCKALVEDLVSSLYFDSLKVAKPGAKTVFQDKESMCVQSLWKETGCLVQLIDEKSGGRDDLAFSQVPKPAYQLQTPDGVEIAVCKADLCSYPVCAIISSSTEDLKHSGGLAQALLNAAGPQLQDECNKIINVRGQLKPGDCVITDAGGRLCCKKVIHAVGPKFNPIKGQKVQAQLKKVVKESLELAEKHGCTSVAMPIISRNKGFSLNSCAAAITKAVKEHCDERDDGILKKIHLVNNDDGAVQRFPVPSLKPLDPNFSSW
;
A
#
# COMPACT_ATOMS: atom_id res chain seq x y z
N MET A 1 -34.00 -15.37 2.94
CA MET A 1 -34.48 -14.49 1.85
C MET A 1 -35.90 -14.88 1.50
N ASN A 2 -36.90 -14.13 1.95
CA ASN A 2 -38.23 -14.20 1.35
C ASN A 2 -38.11 -13.54 -0.02
N ALA A 3 -38.28 -14.29 -1.10
CA ALA A 3 -38.42 -13.68 -2.42
C ALA A 3 -39.78 -12.98 -2.44
N ASP A 4 -39.79 -11.65 -2.51
CA ASP A 4 -41.01 -10.88 -2.78
C ASP A 4 -41.51 -11.29 -4.17
N LYS A 5 -42.57 -12.10 -4.20
CA LYS A 5 -43.15 -12.61 -5.46
C LYS A 5 -44.16 -11.60 -5.99
N LEU A 6 -43.95 -11.14 -7.21
CA LEU A 6 -44.96 -10.40 -7.96
C LEU A 6 -45.90 -11.39 -8.66
N GLN A 7 -47.22 -11.25 -8.45
CA GLN A 7 -48.23 -12.02 -9.17
C GLN A 7 -48.88 -11.15 -10.25
N LEU A 8 -48.83 -11.62 -11.50
CA LEU A 8 -49.53 -11.01 -12.63
C LEU A 8 -50.78 -11.81 -12.96
N LEU A 9 -51.90 -11.13 -13.13
CA LEU A 9 -53.17 -11.69 -13.56
C LEU A 9 -53.56 -11.05 -14.89
N ALA A 10 -53.77 -11.87 -15.91
CA ALA A 10 -54.11 -11.42 -17.25
C ALA A 10 -55.21 -12.30 -17.86
N VAL A 11 -55.94 -11.74 -18.84
CA VAL A 11 -57.05 -12.42 -19.52
C VAL A 11 -56.54 -13.36 -20.64
N SER A 12 -55.30 -13.17 -21.11
CA SER A 12 -54.64 -14.05 -22.09
C SER A 12 -53.15 -14.24 -21.78
N ASP A 13 -52.57 -15.33 -22.28
CA ASP A 13 -51.13 -15.60 -22.16
C ASP A 13 -50.27 -14.55 -22.88
N ARG A 14 -50.81 -13.93 -23.94
CA ARG A 14 -50.13 -12.85 -24.66
C ARG A 14 -50.00 -11.61 -23.77
N ASP A 15 -51.09 -11.19 -23.14
CA ASP A 15 -51.09 -10.02 -22.24
C ASP A 15 -50.19 -10.26 -21.02
N LEU A 16 -50.14 -11.50 -20.52
CA LEU A 16 -49.24 -11.88 -19.42
C LEU A 16 -47.77 -11.70 -19.83
N LYS A 17 -47.40 -12.20 -21.01
CA LYS A 17 -46.03 -12.11 -21.52
C LYS A 17 -45.62 -10.68 -21.84
N ASP A 18 -46.50 -9.92 -22.47
CA ASP A 18 -46.27 -8.51 -22.77
C ASP A 18 -46.09 -7.69 -21.47
N ALA A 19 -46.88 -7.98 -20.42
CA ALA A 19 -46.74 -7.35 -19.11
C ALA A 19 -45.42 -7.75 -18.41
N GLU A 20 -45.03 -9.02 -18.47
CA GLU A 20 -43.76 -9.50 -17.91
C GLU A 20 -42.56 -8.84 -18.60
N ASP A 21 -42.54 -8.82 -19.93
CA ASP A 21 -41.46 -8.19 -20.72
C ASP A 21 -41.41 -6.68 -20.51
N HIS A 22 -42.58 -6.03 -20.34
CA HIS A 22 -42.66 -4.62 -19.97
C HIS A 22 -42.04 -4.38 -18.60
N LEU A 23 -42.38 -5.18 -17.59
CA LEU A 23 -41.85 -5.04 -16.23
C LEU A 23 -40.35 -5.30 -16.16
N LYS A 24 -39.83 -6.33 -16.85
CA LYS A 24 -38.39 -6.60 -16.95
C LYS A 24 -37.61 -5.49 -17.62
N ARG A 25 -38.24 -4.73 -18.52
CA ARG A 25 -37.65 -3.54 -19.14
C ARG A 25 -37.63 -2.33 -18.22
N LEU A 26 -38.64 -2.17 -17.37
CA LEU A 26 -38.77 -1.02 -16.47
C LEU A 26 -38.01 -1.20 -15.16
N LEU A 27 -38.00 -2.41 -14.59
CA LEU A 27 -37.38 -2.70 -13.30
C LEU A 27 -36.07 -3.44 -13.50
N ILE A 28 -34.99 -2.86 -13.01
CA ILE A 28 -33.65 -3.46 -13.07
C ILE A 28 -33.00 -3.46 -11.69
N SER A 29 -32.02 -4.35 -11.55
CA SER A 29 -31.03 -4.32 -10.47
C SER A 29 -29.67 -4.08 -11.09
N HIS A 30 -28.96 -3.08 -10.59
CA HIS A 30 -27.60 -2.77 -10.99
C HIS A 30 -26.64 -3.04 -9.83
N TYR A 31 -25.49 -3.61 -10.16
CA TYR A 31 -24.49 -4.10 -9.22
C TYR A 31 -23.24 -3.26 -9.37
N ILE A 32 -22.78 -2.68 -8.26
CA ILE A 32 -21.59 -1.85 -8.20
C ILE A 32 -20.59 -2.58 -7.32
N ASP A 33 -19.42 -2.90 -7.88
CA ASP A 33 -18.33 -3.51 -7.13
C ASP A 33 -17.65 -2.48 -6.23
N VAL A 34 -17.32 -2.88 -4.99
CA VAL A 34 -16.75 -1.98 -3.99
C VAL A 34 -15.25 -2.25 -3.84
N GLU A 35 -14.43 -1.31 -4.28
CA GLU A 35 -12.96 -1.38 -4.15
C GLU A 35 -12.52 -1.36 -2.67
N ASP A 36 -13.12 -0.48 -1.86
CA ASP A 36 -12.79 -0.27 -0.45
C ASP A 36 -14.06 -0.33 0.42
N SER A 37 -14.24 -1.46 1.13
CA SER A 37 -15.41 -1.72 1.98
C SER A 37 -15.49 -0.78 3.18
N ASN A 38 -14.40 -0.09 3.56
CA ASN A 38 -14.43 0.89 4.64
C ASN A 38 -15.21 2.15 4.27
N VAL A 39 -15.34 2.47 2.98
CA VAL A 39 -16.16 3.59 2.52
C VAL A 39 -17.63 3.38 2.90
N LEU A 40 -18.11 2.14 2.87
CA LEU A 40 -19.49 1.80 3.25
C LEU A 40 -19.80 2.06 4.74
N LYS A 41 -18.76 2.10 5.58
CA LYS A 41 -18.88 2.35 7.03
C LYS A 41 -18.88 3.85 7.36
N LYS A 42 -18.59 4.73 6.38
CA LYS A 42 -18.53 6.17 6.58
C LYS A 42 -19.92 6.78 6.80
N PRO A 43 -20.09 7.76 7.71
CA PRO A 43 -21.38 8.42 7.91
C PRO A 43 -21.88 9.15 6.67
N GLU A 44 -20.97 9.69 5.85
CA GLU A 44 -21.28 10.37 4.59
C GLU A 44 -21.92 9.41 3.57
N TRP A 45 -21.46 8.16 3.52
CA TRP A 45 -22.06 7.12 2.69
C TRP A 45 -23.49 6.79 3.14
N GLN A 46 -23.68 6.57 4.44
CA GLN A 46 -25.02 6.26 4.99
C GLN A 46 -26.01 7.39 4.71
N HIS A 47 -25.55 8.64 4.86
CA HIS A 47 -26.35 9.82 4.52
C HIS A 47 -26.70 9.87 3.02
N LEU A 48 -25.74 9.64 2.13
CA LEU A 48 -25.97 9.62 0.68
C LEU A 48 -27.00 8.56 0.27
N VAL A 49 -26.90 7.36 0.84
CA VAL A 49 -27.86 6.27 0.59
C VAL A 49 -29.26 6.67 1.04
N SER A 50 -29.42 7.17 2.27
CA SER A 50 -30.73 7.61 2.77
C SER A 50 -31.33 8.74 1.91
N GLN A 51 -30.52 9.74 1.57
CA GLN A 51 -30.94 10.84 0.70
C GLN A 51 -31.39 10.36 -0.68
N SER A 52 -30.66 9.39 -1.26
CA SER A 52 -30.98 8.81 -2.56
C SER A 52 -32.29 8.02 -2.54
N GLU A 53 -32.55 7.26 -1.48
CA GLU A 53 -33.83 6.54 -1.34
C GLU A 53 -34.99 7.52 -1.13
N ASP A 54 -34.84 8.52 -0.27
CA ASP A 54 -35.88 9.50 0.03
C ASP A 54 -36.26 10.36 -1.19
N ALA A 55 -35.25 10.84 -1.95
CA ALA A 55 -35.48 11.67 -3.14
C ALA A 55 -36.17 10.91 -4.29
N ASN A 56 -36.11 9.57 -4.29
CA ASN A 56 -36.62 8.74 -5.36
C ASN A 56 -37.84 7.89 -4.97
N ASN A 57 -38.35 8.04 -3.74
CA ASN A 57 -39.51 7.30 -3.22
C ASN A 57 -40.82 8.09 -3.42
N GLU A 58 -41.28 8.11 -4.67
CA GLU A 58 -42.60 8.61 -5.07
C GLU A 58 -43.64 7.46 -5.11
N PRO A 59 -44.96 7.72 -5.08
CA PRO A 59 -45.96 6.68 -5.33
C PRO A 59 -45.68 5.99 -6.67
N CYS A 60 -45.51 4.66 -6.66
CA CYS A 60 -45.17 3.80 -7.81
C CYS A 60 -43.73 3.91 -8.37
N ARG A 61 -42.83 4.72 -7.77
CA ARG A 61 -41.40 4.72 -8.08
C ARG A 61 -40.63 4.60 -6.78
N LYS A 62 -40.05 3.43 -6.53
CA LYS A 62 -39.21 3.19 -5.35
C LYS A 62 -37.86 2.65 -5.79
N ILE A 63 -36.82 3.15 -5.15
CA ILE A 63 -35.49 2.56 -5.22
C ILE A 63 -35.23 1.84 -3.91
N ARG A 64 -34.55 0.71 -3.98
CA ARG A 64 -33.90 0.09 -2.83
C ARG A 64 -32.42 -0.04 -3.08
N ILE A 65 -31.63 0.42 -2.12
CA ILE A 65 -30.19 0.28 -2.11
C ILE A 65 -29.83 -0.77 -1.07
N HIS A 66 -29.15 -1.82 -1.50
CA HIS A 66 -28.64 -2.85 -0.60
C HIS A 66 -27.12 -2.85 -0.65
N THR A 67 -26.50 -2.67 0.52
CA THR A 67 -25.05 -2.66 0.64
C THR A 67 -24.58 -3.95 1.28
N THR A 68 -23.73 -4.68 0.58
CA THR A 68 -22.93 -5.79 1.10
C THR A 68 -21.48 -5.36 1.16
N GLY A 69 -20.63 -6.04 1.94
CA GLY A 69 -19.22 -5.65 2.08
C GLY A 69 -18.45 -5.56 0.75
N GLN A 70 -18.88 -6.31 -0.27
CA GLN A 70 -18.21 -6.41 -1.57
C GLN A 70 -18.99 -5.72 -2.71
N GLN A 71 -20.31 -5.53 -2.57
CA GLN A 71 -21.17 -5.01 -3.63
C GLN A 71 -22.28 -4.12 -3.11
N VAL A 72 -22.62 -3.08 -3.88
CA VAL A 72 -23.83 -2.29 -3.72
C VAL A 72 -24.81 -2.64 -4.82
N VAL A 73 -26.03 -3.01 -4.44
CA VAL A 73 -27.11 -3.38 -5.36
C VAL A 73 -28.18 -2.30 -5.31
N VAL A 74 -28.42 -1.64 -6.44
CA VAL A 74 -29.47 -0.64 -6.60
C VAL A 74 -30.59 -1.25 -7.43
N SER A 75 -31.80 -1.34 -6.87
CA SER A 75 -32.95 -1.95 -7.54
C SER A 75 -34.13 -0.99 -7.62
N GLY A 76 -34.78 -0.91 -8.78
CA GLY A 76 -35.89 0.02 -9.01
C GLY A 76 -36.15 0.29 -10.48
N HIS A 77 -36.79 1.43 -10.78
CA HIS A 77 -37.05 1.86 -12.16
C HIS A 77 -35.75 2.21 -12.89
N LYS A 78 -35.63 1.77 -14.16
CA LYS A 78 -34.40 1.82 -14.96
C LYS A 78 -33.68 3.16 -14.94
N ASP A 79 -34.38 4.24 -15.28
CA ASP A 79 -33.75 5.56 -15.39
C ASP A 79 -33.21 6.07 -14.04
N ASN A 80 -33.95 5.81 -12.97
CA ASN A 80 -33.56 6.17 -11.61
C ASN A 80 -32.40 5.32 -11.10
N VAL A 81 -32.44 4.00 -11.35
CA VAL A 81 -31.35 3.08 -10.98
C VAL A 81 -30.05 3.51 -11.65
N LEU A 82 -30.06 3.80 -12.95
CA LEU A 82 -28.85 4.22 -13.65
C LEU A 82 -28.28 5.53 -13.08
N THR A 83 -29.15 6.50 -12.77
CA THR A 83 -28.75 7.79 -12.20
C THR A 83 -28.13 7.61 -10.81
N VAL A 84 -28.84 6.97 -9.89
CA VAL A 84 -28.38 6.74 -8.52
C VAL A 84 -27.15 5.84 -8.50
N SER A 85 -27.10 4.80 -9.33
CA SER A 85 -25.92 3.96 -9.41
C SER A 85 -24.67 4.72 -9.85
N SER A 86 -24.78 5.67 -10.79
CA SER A 86 -23.65 6.49 -11.19
C SER A 86 -23.14 7.33 -10.02
N GLU A 87 -24.05 8.01 -9.30
CA GLU A 87 -23.70 8.84 -8.15
C GLU A 87 -23.04 8.03 -7.01
N LEU A 88 -23.60 6.86 -6.70
CA LEU A 88 -23.02 5.97 -5.69
C LEU A 88 -21.66 5.41 -6.13
N ALA A 89 -21.51 5.00 -7.39
CA ALA A 89 -20.24 4.50 -7.91
C ALA A 89 -19.14 5.60 -7.90
N ASP A 90 -19.50 6.82 -8.27
CA ASP A 90 -18.61 7.98 -8.20
C ASP A 90 -18.18 8.24 -6.76
N PHE A 91 -19.13 8.25 -5.81
CA PHE A 91 -18.81 8.42 -4.39
C PHE A 91 -17.87 7.34 -3.87
N LEU A 92 -18.14 6.06 -4.17
CA LEU A 92 -17.30 4.93 -3.75
C LEU A 92 -15.88 5.07 -4.29
N THR A 93 -15.75 5.42 -5.58
CA THR A 93 -14.46 5.57 -6.25
C THR A 93 -13.65 6.73 -5.68
N GLN A 94 -14.29 7.88 -5.45
CA GLN A 94 -13.63 9.10 -4.96
C GLN A 94 -13.22 9.00 -3.48
N ASN A 95 -13.95 8.24 -2.68
CA ASN A 95 -13.72 8.12 -1.24
C ASN A 95 -12.87 6.92 -0.83
N ALA A 96 -12.49 6.07 -1.78
CA ALA A 96 -11.60 4.93 -1.56
C ALA A 96 -10.22 5.39 -1.06
N GLN A 97 -9.64 4.65 -0.12
CA GLN A 97 -8.30 4.93 0.39
C GLN A 97 -7.25 4.58 -0.67
N VAL A 98 -6.43 5.56 -1.05
CA VAL A 98 -5.32 5.39 -2.01
C VAL A 98 -3.98 5.86 -1.43
N GLU A 99 -2.90 5.42 -2.07
CA GLU A 99 -1.55 5.90 -1.81
C GLU A 99 -0.89 6.25 -3.15
N GLU A 100 -0.43 7.49 -3.28
CA GLU A 100 0.25 8.02 -4.47
C GLU A 100 1.68 8.46 -4.12
N THR A 101 2.59 8.38 -5.09
CA THR A 101 3.99 8.77 -4.92
C THR A 101 4.43 9.69 -6.04
N ILE A 102 4.98 10.84 -5.66
CA ILE A 102 5.50 11.86 -6.56
C ILE A 102 7.02 11.82 -6.50
N VAL A 103 7.67 11.64 -7.63
CA VAL A 103 9.13 11.63 -7.73
C VAL A 103 9.63 13.06 -7.83
N VAL A 104 10.53 13.46 -6.93
CA VAL A 104 11.02 14.84 -6.79
C VAL A 104 12.54 14.84 -6.77
N LYS A 105 13.16 15.18 -7.91
CA LYS A 105 14.62 15.26 -8.02
C LYS A 105 15.12 16.70 -8.17
N PRO A 106 16.24 17.07 -7.54
CA PRO A 106 16.99 16.30 -6.55
C PRO A 106 16.35 16.35 -5.15
N ASN A 107 16.84 15.54 -4.20
CA ASN A 107 16.30 15.48 -2.83
C ASN A 107 16.25 16.85 -2.10
N ALA A 108 17.09 17.80 -2.50
CA ALA A 108 17.04 19.18 -1.97
C ALA A 108 15.66 19.84 -2.14
N LYS A 109 14.93 19.51 -3.22
CA LYS A 109 13.55 19.98 -3.43
C LYS A 109 12.58 19.38 -2.41
N VAL A 110 12.74 18.10 -2.06
CA VAL A 110 11.93 17.45 -1.01
C VAL A 110 12.17 18.12 0.33
N GLU A 111 13.43 18.38 0.70
CA GLU A 111 13.77 19.07 1.94
C GLU A 111 13.26 20.51 1.98
N TYR A 112 13.16 21.18 0.82
CA TYR A 112 12.51 22.49 0.72
C TYR A 112 11.03 22.38 1.07
N ILE A 113 10.28 21.50 0.38
CA ILE A 113 8.83 21.35 0.57
C ILE A 113 8.50 20.90 2.00
N LYS A 114 9.33 20.03 2.58
CA LYS A 114 9.20 19.60 3.97
C LYS A 114 9.32 20.76 4.96
N ARG A 115 10.09 21.80 4.62
CA ARG A 115 10.31 22.99 5.44
C ARG A 115 9.26 24.08 5.19
N ASP A 116 8.81 24.22 3.94
CA ASP A 116 7.78 25.16 3.51
C ASP A 116 6.50 24.41 3.13
N LYS A 117 5.66 24.18 4.15
CA LYS A 117 4.39 23.45 4.01
C LYS A 117 3.22 24.34 3.57
N SER A 118 3.46 25.59 3.19
CA SER A 118 2.41 26.57 2.89
C SER A 118 1.40 26.08 1.85
N CYS A 119 1.85 25.34 0.83
CA CYS A 119 0.97 24.78 -0.20
C CYS A 119 0.15 23.55 0.26
N LEU A 120 0.45 22.99 1.43
CA LEU A 120 -0.18 21.77 1.96
C LEU A 120 -1.14 22.05 3.12
N GLU A 121 -1.25 23.30 3.59
CA GLU A 121 -2.10 23.66 4.73
C GLU A 121 -3.58 23.31 4.51
N GLU A 122 -4.09 23.43 3.28
CA GLU A 122 -5.49 23.16 2.94
C GLU A 122 -5.86 21.66 2.99
N VAL A 123 -4.85 20.79 2.93
CA VAL A 123 -5.01 19.33 2.80
C VAL A 123 -4.37 18.54 3.95
N GLU A 124 -3.70 19.21 4.90
CA GLU A 124 -2.93 18.56 5.98
C GLU A 124 -3.80 17.69 6.90
N ASP A 125 -5.08 18.06 7.09
CA ASP A 125 -6.04 17.29 7.90
C ASP A 125 -6.68 16.09 7.15
N LYS A 126 -6.55 16.04 5.82
CA LYS A 126 -7.23 15.05 4.97
C LYS A 126 -6.27 14.06 4.30
N VAL A 127 -5.02 14.47 4.08
CA VAL A 127 -4.00 13.68 3.40
C VAL A 127 -2.78 13.55 4.30
N GLU A 128 -2.42 12.32 4.61
CA GLU A 128 -1.15 12.03 5.26
C GLU A 128 -0.01 12.17 4.24
N VAL A 129 0.94 13.07 4.54
CA VAL A 129 2.10 13.35 3.69
C VAL A 129 3.37 12.77 4.32
N PHE A 130 4.07 11.93 3.55
CA PHE A 130 5.35 11.33 3.94
C PHE A 130 6.46 11.78 2.99
N TYR A 131 7.52 12.35 3.55
CA TYR A 131 8.69 12.79 2.79
C TYR A 131 9.73 11.67 2.71
N ARG A 132 10.14 11.30 1.51
CA ARG A 132 11.11 10.24 1.20
C ARG A 132 12.29 10.80 0.41
N ASN A 133 13.39 10.07 0.30
CA ASN A 133 14.52 10.52 -0.51
C ASN A 133 14.10 10.61 -1.99
N GLU A 134 14.19 11.81 -2.56
CA GLU A 134 13.73 12.12 -3.92
C GLU A 134 12.25 11.79 -4.21
N ALA A 135 11.39 11.72 -3.18
CA ALA A 135 9.96 11.44 -3.38
C ALA A 135 9.06 11.97 -2.26
N ILE A 136 7.80 12.22 -2.57
CA ILE A 136 6.75 12.59 -1.62
C ILE A 136 5.58 11.61 -1.79
N CYS A 137 5.09 11.04 -0.69
CA CYS A 137 4.00 10.07 -0.70
C CYS A 137 2.78 10.61 0.01
N LEU A 138 1.63 10.41 -0.60
CA LEU A 138 0.34 10.95 -0.20
C LEU A 138 -0.59 9.78 0.07
N SER A 139 -1.26 9.78 1.23
CA SER A 139 -2.25 8.76 1.57
C SER A 139 -3.53 9.39 2.11
N GLY A 140 -4.68 8.96 1.60
CA GLY A 140 -5.97 9.54 1.92
C GLY A 140 -7.06 9.07 0.97
N SER A 141 -8.19 9.79 0.93
CA SER A 141 -9.25 9.56 -0.06
C SER A 141 -8.71 9.87 -1.47
N ARG A 142 -9.20 9.17 -2.50
CA ARG A 142 -8.77 9.40 -3.89
C ARG A 142 -8.94 10.86 -4.32
N ILE A 143 -10.05 11.50 -3.94
CA ILE A 143 -10.30 12.90 -4.27
C ILE A 143 -9.29 13.84 -3.60
N ASP A 144 -9.03 13.67 -2.30
CA ASP A 144 -8.11 14.54 -1.57
C ASP A 144 -6.65 14.31 -1.99
N VAL A 145 -6.27 13.05 -2.22
CA VAL A 145 -4.92 12.68 -2.70
C VAL A 145 -4.68 13.22 -4.11
N THR A 146 -5.68 13.14 -5.01
CA THR A 146 -5.55 13.68 -6.38
C THR A 146 -5.37 15.20 -6.36
N HIS A 147 -6.14 15.89 -5.51
CA HIS A 147 -6.01 17.34 -5.34
C HIS A 147 -4.65 17.73 -4.75
N CYS A 148 -4.24 17.09 -3.65
CA CYS A 148 -2.94 17.32 -3.01
C CYS A 148 -1.77 17.02 -3.96
N LYS A 149 -1.88 15.96 -4.77
CA LYS A 149 -0.87 15.60 -5.77
C LYS A 149 -0.65 16.73 -6.78
N ALA A 150 -1.72 17.33 -7.30
CA ALA A 150 -1.62 18.44 -8.23
C ALA A 150 -0.91 19.66 -7.61
N LEU A 151 -1.20 19.98 -6.35
CA LEU A 151 -0.53 21.07 -5.62
C LEU A 151 0.97 20.81 -5.45
N VAL A 152 1.34 19.58 -5.06
CA VAL A 152 2.75 19.20 -4.90
C VAL A 152 3.48 19.20 -6.24
N GLU A 153 2.86 18.70 -7.31
CA GLU A 153 3.46 18.69 -8.65
C GLU A 153 3.69 20.11 -9.20
N ASP A 154 2.74 21.03 -8.96
CA ASP A 154 2.89 22.45 -9.31
C ASP A 154 4.04 23.10 -8.53
N LEU A 155 4.08 22.90 -7.21
CA LEU A 155 5.17 23.40 -6.38
C LEU A 155 6.53 22.85 -6.84
N VAL A 156 6.64 21.54 -7.05
CA VAL A 156 7.89 20.89 -7.51
C VAL A 156 8.36 21.46 -8.86
N SER A 157 7.42 21.80 -9.74
CA SER A 157 7.68 22.40 -11.05
C SER A 157 8.14 23.86 -10.95
N SER A 158 7.64 24.59 -9.95
CA SER A 158 8.08 25.97 -9.66
C SER A 158 9.46 26.05 -8.99
N LEU A 159 9.89 24.99 -8.29
CA LEU A 159 11.16 24.98 -7.57
C LEU A 159 12.36 24.90 -8.53
N TYR A 160 13.28 25.85 -8.38
CA TYR A 160 14.58 25.81 -9.04
C TYR A 160 15.65 25.20 -8.12
N PHE A 161 16.52 24.37 -8.70
CA PHE A 161 17.67 23.80 -8.00
C PHE A 161 18.96 24.19 -8.71
N ASP A 162 19.94 24.62 -7.92
CA ASP A 162 21.30 24.89 -8.37
C ASP A 162 22.31 24.33 -7.37
N SER A 163 23.52 24.00 -7.86
CA SER A 163 24.61 23.47 -7.04
C SER A 163 25.89 24.24 -7.30
N LEU A 164 26.47 24.82 -6.24
CA LEU A 164 27.72 25.57 -6.32
C LEU A 164 28.87 24.78 -5.70
N LYS A 165 29.90 24.48 -6.50
CA LYS A 165 31.13 23.83 -6.02
C LYS A 165 32.16 24.86 -5.56
N VAL A 166 32.60 24.76 -4.31
CA VAL A 166 33.63 25.64 -3.73
C VAL A 166 34.98 24.92 -3.64
N ALA A 167 35.87 25.21 -4.58
CA ALA A 167 37.22 24.64 -4.63
C ALA A 167 38.26 25.58 -3.95
N LYS A 168 38.12 25.81 -2.65
CA LYS A 168 39.07 26.62 -1.86
C LYS A 168 39.58 25.83 -0.64
N PRO A 169 40.91 25.79 -0.38
CA PRO A 169 41.46 25.18 0.83
C PRO A 169 40.83 25.79 2.09
N GLY A 170 40.42 24.95 3.05
CA GLY A 170 39.82 25.40 4.31
C GLY A 170 38.36 25.90 4.22
N ALA A 171 37.76 26.00 3.03
CA ALA A 171 36.38 26.46 2.89
C ALA A 171 35.38 25.53 3.58
N LYS A 172 35.57 24.20 3.44
CA LYS A 172 34.71 23.20 4.08
C LYS A 172 34.59 23.40 5.58
N THR A 173 35.72 23.54 6.28
CA THR A 173 35.77 23.77 7.73
C THR A 173 35.07 25.07 8.14
N VAL A 174 35.28 26.16 7.39
CA VAL A 174 34.63 27.45 7.67
C VAL A 174 33.11 27.39 7.50
N PHE A 175 32.64 26.69 6.47
CA PHE A 175 31.21 26.54 6.20
C PHE A 175 30.52 25.62 7.21
N GLN A 176 31.19 24.55 7.64
CA GLN A 176 30.67 23.65 8.69
C GLN A 176 30.55 24.38 10.04
N ASP A 177 31.55 25.17 10.43
CA ASP A 177 31.53 25.93 11.70
C ASP A 177 30.42 26.98 11.76
N LYS A 178 29.98 27.49 10.60
CA LYS A 178 28.98 28.56 10.49
C LYS A 178 27.66 28.13 9.83
N GLU A 179 27.49 26.84 9.56
CA GLU A 179 26.41 26.31 8.72
C GLU A 179 25.03 26.74 9.20
N SER A 180 24.72 26.49 10.48
CA SER A 180 23.41 26.79 11.06
C SER A 180 23.05 28.28 10.97
N MET A 181 24.02 29.16 11.25
CA MET A 181 23.85 30.61 11.17
C MET A 181 23.66 31.07 9.72
N CYS A 182 24.49 30.58 8.79
CA CYS A 182 24.42 30.97 7.38
C CYS A 182 23.12 30.48 6.72
N VAL A 183 22.78 29.20 6.89
CA VAL A 183 21.57 28.60 6.30
C VAL A 183 20.31 29.26 6.83
N GLN A 184 20.24 29.52 8.15
CA GLN A 184 19.06 30.16 8.74
C GLN A 184 18.91 31.62 8.29
N SER A 185 20.02 32.36 8.15
CA SER A 185 19.99 33.75 7.70
C SER A 185 19.58 33.84 6.23
N LEU A 186 20.15 32.98 5.37
CA LEU A 186 19.78 32.90 3.96
C LEU A 186 18.31 32.51 3.76
N TRP A 187 17.82 31.53 4.51
CA TRP A 187 16.40 31.17 4.49
C TRP A 187 15.50 32.38 4.81
N LYS A 188 15.84 33.15 5.86
CA LYS A 188 15.04 34.32 6.27
C LYS A 188 15.10 35.48 5.27
N GLU A 189 16.25 35.70 4.64
CA GLU A 189 16.47 36.83 3.74
C GLU A 189 15.97 36.54 2.31
N THR A 190 16.17 35.32 1.82
CA THR A 190 15.94 34.99 0.40
C THR A 190 14.87 33.93 0.19
N GLY A 191 14.42 33.24 1.25
CA GLY A 191 13.55 32.07 1.13
C GLY A 191 14.23 30.84 0.54
N CYS A 192 15.54 30.88 0.25
CA CYS A 192 16.23 29.76 -0.39
C CYS A 192 16.71 28.75 0.66
N LEU A 193 16.48 27.47 0.39
CA LEU A 193 17.11 26.39 1.14
C LEU A 193 18.53 26.16 0.61
N VAL A 194 19.53 26.29 1.48
CA VAL A 194 20.93 26.00 1.18
C VAL A 194 21.40 24.83 2.03
N GLN A 195 22.03 23.84 1.39
CA GLN A 195 22.57 22.65 2.05
C GLN A 195 24.01 22.40 1.61
N LEU A 196 24.88 22.09 2.57
CA LEU A 196 26.25 21.66 2.31
C LEU A 196 26.25 20.16 2.03
N ILE A 197 26.72 19.77 0.85
CA ILE A 197 26.82 18.36 0.43
C ILE A 197 28.29 17.96 0.41
N ASP A 198 28.65 16.90 1.15
CA ASP A 198 30.00 16.34 1.14
C ASP A 198 30.10 15.25 0.05
N GLU A 199 30.98 15.42 -0.94
CA GLU A 199 31.20 14.43 -2.02
C GLU A 199 31.56 13.04 -1.46
N LYS A 200 32.08 12.94 -0.22
CA LYS A 200 32.41 11.66 0.44
C LYS A 200 31.21 10.94 1.09
N SER A 201 30.06 11.60 1.23
CA SER A 201 28.78 10.94 1.56
C SER A 201 28.06 10.40 0.32
N GLY A 202 28.56 10.73 -0.87
CA GLY A 202 28.28 10.02 -2.11
C GLY A 202 29.10 8.74 -2.20
N GLY A 203 28.75 7.75 -1.39
CA GLY A 203 29.10 6.37 -1.71
C GLY A 203 28.55 6.03 -3.09
N ARG A 204 29.39 5.42 -3.94
CA ARG A 204 28.96 4.76 -5.18
C ARG A 204 27.76 3.84 -4.91
N ASP A 205 26.88 3.77 -5.91
CA ASP A 205 25.78 2.82 -6.12
C ASP A 205 24.54 3.12 -5.24
N ASP A 206 23.30 3.38 -5.72
CA ASP A 206 22.59 3.00 -6.93
C ASP A 206 21.55 4.09 -7.30
N LEU A 207 21.81 4.86 -8.36
CA LEU A 207 20.80 5.70 -9.00
C LEU A 207 19.89 4.83 -9.87
N ALA A 208 18.97 4.12 -9.22
CA ALA A 208 17.77 3.60 -9.84
C ALA A 208 16.63 3.55 -8.82
N PHE A 209 16.16 4.72 -8.37
CA PHE A 209 14.70 4.88 -8.18
C PHE A 209 14.08 4.83 -9.58
N SER A 210 14.00 3.61 -10.11
CA SER A 210 13.10 3.31 -11.20
C SER A 210 11.68 3.41 -10.66
N GLN A 211 10.75 3.72 -11.55
CA GLN A 211 9.31 3.56 -11.44
C GLN A 211 8.89 2.46 -10.44
N VAL A 212 7.70 2.59 -9.80
CA VAL A 212 7.01 1.51 -9.06
C VAL A 212 7.46 0.16 -9.64
N PRO A 213 8.26 -0.65 -8.91
CA PRO A 213 9.07 -1.68 -9.53
C PRO A 213 8.20 -2.55 -10.43
N LYS A 214 8.48 -2.53 -11.75
CA LYS A 214 7.66 -3.26 -12.71
C LYS A 214 7.63 -4.73 -12.24
N PRO A 215 6.46 -5.28 -11.93
CA PRO A 215 6.39 -6.61 -11.37
C PRO A 215 6.89 -7.60 -12.41
N ALA A 216 7.80 -8.49 -12.00
CA ALA A 216 8.20 -9.63 -12.81
C ALA A 216 7.01 -10.58 -13.03
N TYR A 217 6.16 -10.67 -12.00
CA TYR A 217 4.89 -11.40 -12.01
C TYR A 217 3.84 -10.61 -11.23
N GLN A 218 2.60 -10.58 -11.72
CA GLN A 218 1.47 -9.95 -11.06
C GLN A 218 0.23 -10.81 -11.25
N LEU A 219 -0.58 -10.91 -10.19
CA LEU A 219 -1.84 -11.62 -10.15
C LEU A 219 -2.83 -10.79 -9.33
N GLN A 220 -4.10 -10.80 -9.73
CA GLN A 220 -5.20 -10.43 -8.84
C GLN A 220 -5.93 -11.67 -8.35
N THR A 221 -6.24 -11.72 -7.07
CA THR A 221 -7.16 -12.72 -6.50
C THR A 221 -8.60 -12.38 -6.87
N PRO A 222 -9.55 -13.33 -6.78
CA PRO A 222 -10.97 -13.06 -7.01
C PRO A 222 -11.52 -11.90 -6.16
N ASP A 223 -11.01 -11.73 -4.95
CA ASP A 223 -11.41 -10.68 -4.00
C ASP A 223 -10.65 -9.35 -4.21
N GLY A 224 -9.95 -9.19 -5.34
CA GLY A 224 -9.30 -7.94 -5.74
C GLY A 224 -7.95 -7.65 -5.07
N VAL A 225 -7.33 -8.62 -4.39
CA VAL A 225 -5.99 -8.45 -3.80
C VAL A 225 -4.92 -8.64 -4.88
N GLU A 226 -4.06 -7.65 -5.03
CA GLU A 226 -2.89 -7.72 -5.91
C GLU A 226 -1.76 -8.49 -5.21
N ILE A 227 -1.29 -9.56 -5.85
CA ILE A 227 -0.07 -10.27 -5.48
C ILE A 227 0.97 -10.04 -6.57
N ALA A 228 2.11 -9.47 -6.22
CA ALA A 228 3.18 -9.17 -7.18
C ALA A 228 4.53 -9.68 -6.70
N VAL A 229 5.40 -10.03 -7.65
CA VAL A 229 6.81 -10.35 -7.39
C VAL A 229 7.67 -9.28 -8.03
N CYS A 230 8.47 -8.59 -7.24
CA CYS A 230 9.20 -7.40 -7.66
C CYS A 230 10.69 -7.52 -7.37
N LYS A 231 11.51 -7.11 -8.35
CA LYS A 231 12.93 -6.86 -8.10
C LYS A 231 13.11 -5.45 -7.55
N ALA A 232 13.40 -5.34 -6.27
CA ALA A 232 13.61 -4.04 -5.63
C ALA A 232 14.34 -4.16 -4.29
N ASP A 233 14.81 -3.02 -3.77
CA ASP A 233 15.30 -2.89 -2.40
C ASP A 233 14.11 -2.63 -1.46
N LEU A 234 14.00 -3.45 -0.42
CA LEU A 234 12.95 -3.32 0.59
C LEU A 234 13.12 -2.05 1.44
N CYS A 235 14.32 -1.48 1.52
CA CYS A 235 14.59 -0.25 2.26
C CYS A 235 13.92 0.97 1.62
N SER A 236 13.70 0.94 0.30
CA SER A 236 13.09 2.02 -0.49
C SER A 236 11.74 1.65 -1.10
N TYR A 237 11.17 0.50 -0.72
CA TYR A 237 9.95 -0.03 -1.33
C TYR A 237 8.69 0.67 -0.82
N PRO A 238 7.82 1.22 -1.70
CA PRO A 238 6.69 2.07 -1.30
C PRO A 238 5.46 1.24 -0.90
N VAL A 239 5.34 0.90 0.38
CA VAL A 239 4.19 0.16 0.95
C VAL A 239 3.89 0.62 2.37
N CYS A 240 2.71 0.32 2.91
CA CYS A 240 2.36 0.66 4.28
C CYS A 240 3.23 -0.08 5.31
N ALA A 241 3.46 -1.38 5.12
CA ALA A 241 4.31 -2.17 6.01
C ALA A 241 5.29 -3.05 5.23
N ILE A 242 6.51 -3.18 5.76
CA ILE A 242 7.46 -4.18 5.27
C ILE A 242 7.63 -5.29 6.31
N ILE A 243 7.85 -6.51 5.84
CA ILE A 243 8.19 -7.64 6.71
C ILE A 243 9.70 -7.86 6.66
N SER A 244 10.36 -7.85 7.82
CA SER A 244 11.78 -8.16 7.98
C SER A 244 11.96 -9.55 8.56
N SER A 245 12.93 -10.31 8.04
CA SER A 245 13.33 -11.57 8.69
C SER A 245 14.21 -11.27 9.90
N SER A 246 13.76 -11.64 11.09
CA SER A 246 14.41 -11.30 12.35
C SER A 246 14.86 -12.53 13.17
N THR A 247 15.68 -12.25 14.16
CA THR A 247 16.13 -13.19 15.19
C THR A 247 15.22 -13.12 16.42
N GLU A 248 15.32 -14.13 17.30
CA GLU A 248 14.56 -14.27 18.53
C GLU A 248 14.75 -13.09 19.52
N ASP A 249 15.85 -12.36 19.40
CA ASP A 249 16.23 -11.19 20.21
C ASP A 249 16.07 -9.84 19.49
N LEU A 250 15.49 -9.84 18.27
CA LEU A 250 15.25 -8.65 17.45
C LEU A 250 16.51 -7.78 17.24
N LYS A 251 17.67 -8.41 17.07
CA LYS A 251 18.93 -7.71 16.78
C LYS A 251 19.16 -7.60 15.28
N HIS A 252 19.33 -6.37 14.81
CA HIS A 252 19.58 -6.05 13.41
C HIS A 252 21.08 -6.03 13.10
N SER A 253 21.75 -7.18 13.26
CA SER A 253 23.23 -7.28 13.20
C SER A 253 23.80 -7.65 11.82
N GLY A 254 22.97 -7.88 10.80
CA GLY A 254 23.45 -8.20 9.46
C GLY A 254 22.37 -8.32 8.38
N GLY A 255 22.83 -8.39 7.13
CA GLY A 255 21.98 -8.57 5.94
C GLY A 255 20.90 -7.49 5.79
N LEU A 256 19.71 -7.89 5.35
CA LEU A 256 18.57 -6.99 5.20
C LEU A 256 18.19 -6.30 6.51
N ALA A 257 18.28 -6.99 7.65
CA ALA A 257 17.95 -6.39 8.94
C ALA A 257 18.86 -5.19 9.27
N GLN A 258 20.16 -5.31 8.99
CA GLN A 258 21.10 -4.18 9.15
C GLN A 258 20.83 -3.06 8.15
N ALA A 259 20.50 -3.39 6.89
CA ALA A 259 20.15 -2.39 5.88
C ALA A 259 18.90 -1.59 6.30
N LEU A 260 17.88 -2.26 6.82
CA LEU A 260 16.68 -1.63 7.37
C LEU A 260 17.01 -0.75 8.58
N LEU A 261 17.86 -1.20 9.51
CA LEU A 261 18.30 -0.37 10.64
C LEU A 261 19.06 0.88 10.17
N ASN A 262 19.92 0.76 9.15
CA ASN A 262 20.66 1.90 8.60
C ASN A 262 19.74 2.91 7.88
N ALA A 263 18.66 2.43 7.27
CA ALA A 263 17.66 3.28 6.64
C ALA A 263 16.73 3.93 7.68
N ALA A 264 16.24 3.16 8.65
CA ALA A 264 15.37 3.61 9.72
C ALA A 264 16.08 4.56 10.70
N GLY A 265 17.32 4.28 11.05
CA GLY A 265 18.02 4.94 12.17
C GLY A 265 17.87 4.17 13.50
N PRO A 266 18.59 4.62 14.55
CA PRO A 266 18.74 3.86 15.80
C PRO A 266 17.42 3.60 16.54
N GLN A 267 16.40 4.45 16.34
CA GLN A 267 15.11 4.31 17.01
C GLN A 267 14.40 2.98 16.72
N LEU A 268 14.63 2.37 15.53
CA LEU A 268 14.08 1.05 15.21
C LEU A 268 14.60 -0.02 16.18
N GLN A 269 15.90 0.02 16.50
CA GLN A 269 16.50 -0.93 17.43
C GLN A 269 16.06 -0.64 18.87
N ASP A 270 15.86 0.62 19.24
CA ASP A 270 15.37 1.01 20.56
C ASP A 270 13.96 0.48 20.82
N GLU A 271 13.08 0.57 19.83
CA GLU A 271 11.72 0.03 19.92
C GLU A 271 11.74 -1.51 20.04
N CYS A 272 12.57 -2.18 19.25
CA CYS A 272 12.79 -3.62 19.37
C CYS A 272 13.30 -4.03 20.75
N ASN A 273 14.24 -3.27 21.33
CA ASN A 273 14.77 -3.53 22.67
C ASN A 273 13.66 -3.40 23.73
N LYS A 274 12.79 -2.39 23.61
CA LYS A 274 11.62 -2.23 24.50
C LYS A 274 10.70 -3.43 24.43
N ILE A 275 10.41 -3.93 23.23
CA ILE A 275 9.57 -5.11 23.02
C ILE A 275 10.18 -6.35 23.71
N ILE A 276 11.47 -6.61 23.51
CA ILE A 276 12.17 -7.75 24.15
C ILE A 276 12.21 -7.60 25.67
N ASN A 277 12.39 -6.39 26.19
CA ASN A 277 12.39 -6.17 27.65
C ASN A 277 11.03 -6.49 28.29
N VAL A 278 9.93 -6.31 27.56
CA VAL A 278 8.56 -6.58 28.05
C VAL A 278 8.14 -8.03 27.81
N ARG A 279 8.41 -8.57 26.61
CA ARG A 279 7.91 -9.88 26.18
C ARG A 279 8.90 -11.04 26.36
N GLY A 280 10.17 -10.74 26.59
CA GLY A 280 11.25 -11.70 26.50
C GLY A 280 11.58 -12.07 25.06
N GLN A 281 12.39 -13.12 24.89
CA GLN A 281 12.77 -13.63 23.57
C GLN A 281 11.57 -14.22 22.82
N LEU A 282 11.49 -13.90 21.52
CA LEU A 282 10.50 -14.44 20.61
C LEU A 282 10.84 -15.87 20.20
N LYS A 283 9.83 -16.61 19.73
CA LYS A 283 9.98 -17.98 19.23
C LYS A 283 9.83 -18.05 17.70
N PRO A 284 10.41 -19.08 17.06
CA PRO A 284 10.14 -19.33 15.65
C PRO A 284 8.65 -19.49 15.35
N GLY A 285 8.14 -18.64 14.46
CA GLY A 285 6.73 -18.53 14.15
C GLY A 285 6.03 -17.32 14.76
N ASP A 286 6.73 -16.48 15.54
CA ASP A 286 6.19 -15.24 16.11
C ASP A 286 6.56 -14.02 15.25
N CYS A 287 5.73 -12.97 15.32
CA CYS A 287 6.04 -11.67 14.75
C CYS A 287 5.66 -10.52 15.69
N VAL A 288 6.35 -9.40 15.56
CA VAL A 288 6.03 -8.13 16.24
C VAL A 288 6.14 -6.97 15.26
N ILE A 289 5.57 -5.81 15.59
CA ILE A 289 5.56 -4.64 14.73
C ILE A 289 6.14 -3.44 15.46
N THR A 290 6.83 -2.60 14.71
CA THR A 290 7.44 -1.33 15.15
C THR A 290 7.13 -0.23 14.13
N ASP A 291 7.38 1.02 14.52
CA ASP A 291 7.42 2.12 13.57
C ASP A 291 8.70 2.05 12.74
N ALA A 292 8.57 2.25 11.42
CA ALA A 292 9.71 2.16 10.51
C ALA A 292 10.71 3.30 10.73
N GLY A 293 10.22 4.54 10.73
CA GLY A 293 11.02 5.75 10.90
C GLY A 293 12.09 5.98 9.82
N GLY A 294 12.82 7.10 9.97
CA GLY A 294 13.97 7.43 9.14
C GLY A 294 13.68 7.56 7.64
N ARG A 295 14.47 6.87 6.82
CA ARG A 295 14.40 6.86 5.35
C ARG A 295 13.60 5.69 4.78
N LEU A 296 13.02 4.84 5.62
CA LEU A 296 12.21 3.73 5.13
C LEU A 296 10.96 4.25 4.44
N CYS A 297 10.64 3.68 3.28
CA CYS A 297 9.48 4.07 2.48
C CYS A 297 8.18 3.39 2.93
N CYS A 298 8.04 3.12 4.23
CA CYS A 298 6.89 2.46 4.84
C CYS A 298 6.58 3.04 6.22
N LYS A 299 5.35 2.81 6.71
CA LYS A 299 4.91 3.27 8.04
C LYS A 299 5.36 2.31 9.14
N LYS A 300 5.34 1.00 8.86
CA LYS A 300 5.58 -0.05 9.85
C LYS A 300 6.62 -1.08 9.38
N VAL A 301 7.38 -1.62 10.34
CA VAL A 301 8.25 -2.79 10.13
C VAL A 301 7.71 -3.94 10.96
N ILE A 302 7.40 -5.05 10.30
CA ILE A 302 6.98 -6.30 10.94
C ILE A 302 8.19 -7.22 11.03
N HIS A 303 8.63 -7.50 12.24
CA HIS A 303 9.76 -8.36 12.54
C HIS A 303 9.30 -9.81 12.67
N ALA A 304 9.54 -10.61 11.63
CA ALA A 304 9.10 -11.99 11.53
C ALA A 304 10.22 -12.97 11.91
N VAL A 305 10.02 -13.73 12.98
CA VAL A 305 10.99 -14.73 13.45
C VAL A 305 10.76 -16.05 12.73
N GLY A 306 11.39 -16.17 11.56
CA GLY A 306 11.34 -17.38 10.76
C GLY A 306 12.11 -18.56 11.40
N PRO A 307 11.72 -19.81 11.12
CA PRO A 307 12.34 -20.99 11.70
C PRO A 307 13.69 -21.35 11.08
N LYS A 308 14.51 -22.11 11.82
CA LYS A 308 15.79 -22.66 11.36
C LYS A 308 15.57 -23.98 10.63
N PHE A 309 16.34 -24.22 9.56
CA PHE A 309 16.25 -25.46 8.81
C PHE A 309 16.56 -26.66 9.69
N ASN A 310 15.72 -27.69 9.55
CA ASN A 310 15.93 -28.95 10.24
C ASN A 310 15.53 -30.09 9.28
N PRO A 311 16.49 -30.88 8.79
CA PRO A 311 16.21 -31.95 7.82
C PRO A 311 15.33 -33.06 8.41
N ILE A 312 15.30 -33.20 9.74
CA ILE A 312 14.52 -34.21 10.46
C ILE A 312 13.09 -33.72 10.72
N LYS A 313 12.86 -32.40 10.77
CA LYS A 313 11.57 -31.79 11.15
C LYS A 313 10.95 -30.96 10.02
N GLY A 314 11.09 -31.38 8.77
CA GLY A 314 10.66 -30.62 7.59
C GLY A 314 9.22 -30.09 7.67
N GLN A 315 8.25 -30.92 8.07
CA GLN A 315 6.85 -30.50 8.22
C GLN A 315 6.65 -29.42 9.28
N LYS A 316 7.27 -29.57 10.47
CA LYS A 316 7.18 -28.58 11.54
C LYS A 316 7.74 -27.24 11.07
N VAL A 317 8.83 -27.26 10.30
CA VAL A 317 9.43 -26.01 9.85
C VAL A 317 8.59 -25.32 8.77
N GLN A 318 8.01 -26.07 7.84
CA GLN A 318 7.06 -25.51 6.88
C GLN A 318 5.84 -24.91 7.58
N ALA A 319 5.29 -25.57 8.61
CA ALA A 319 4.17 -25.05 9.38
C ALA A 319 4.53 -23.74 10.11
N GLN A 320 5.74 -23.62 10.67
CA GLN A 320 6.20 -22.39 11.31
C GLN A 320 6.42 -21.25 10.31
N LEU A 321 6.91 -21.55 9.10
CA LEU A 321 7.05 -20.54 8.05
C LEU A 321 5.68 -20.06 7.54
N LYS A 322 4.73 -20.98 7.33
CA LYS A 322 3.34 -20.62 7.01
C LYS A 322 2.73 -19.75 8.12
N LYS A 323 2.91 -20.14 9.38
CA LYS A 323 2.42 -19.40 10.55
C LYS A 323 2.95 -17.97 10.57
N VAL A 324 4.27 -17.78 10.44
CA VAL A 324 4.85 -16.44 10.55
C VAL A 324 4.42 -15.53 9.39
N VAL A 325 4.26 -16.07 8.18
CA VAL A 325 3.74 -15.30 7.04
C VAL A 325 2.30 -14.86 7.31
N LYS A 326 1.43 -15.79 7.71
CA LYS A 326 0.02 -15.51 8.01
C LYS A 326 -0.12 -14.48 9.14
N GLU A 327 0.57 -14.68 10.26
CA GLU A 327 0.55 -13.73 11.39
C GLU A 327 1.08 -12.36 11.00
N SER A 328 2.10 -12.29 10.13
CA SER A 328 2.63 -11.00 9.67
C SER A 328 1.61 -10.22 8.82
N LEU A 329 0.89 -10.91 7.93
CA LEU A 329 -0.17 -10.31 7.12
C LEU A 329 -1.33 -9.83 8.00
N GLU A 330 -1.77 -10.67 8.94
CA GLU A 330 -2.81 -10.33 9.93
C GLU A 330 -2.39 -9.17 10.85
N LEU A 331 -1.09 -9.07 11.17
CA LEU A 331 -0.58 -7.98 12.00
C LEU A 331 -0.57 -6.65 11.23
N ALA A 332 -0.23 -6.66 9.93
CA ALA A 332 -0.30 -5.46 9.08
C ALA A 332 -1.74 -4.93 8.99
N GLU A 333 -2.65 -5.84 8.66
CA GLU A 333 -4.10 -5.67 8.66
C GLU A 333 -4.63 -5.01 9.94
N LYS A 334 -4.26 -5.56 11.10
CA LYS A 334 -4.67 -5.03 12.41
C LYS A 334 -4.19 -3.59 12.65
N HIS A 335 -3.15 -3.15 11.95
CA HIS A 335 -2.59 -1.79 12.03
C HIS A 335 -3.04 -0.89 10.88
N GLY A 336 -4.10 -1.26 10.16
CA GLY A 336 -4.67 -0.40 9.11
C GLY A 336 -3.87 -0.40 7.80
N CYS A 337 -2.92 -1.32 7.63
CA CYS A 337 -2.12 -1.35 6.42
C CYS A 337 -2.83 -2.04 5.26
N THR A 338 -2.96 -1.32 4.15
CA THR A 338 -3.56 -1.80 2.90
C THR A 338 -2.53 -2.40 1.93
N SER A 339 -1.23 -2.22 2.18
CA SER A 339 -0.15 -2.75 1.35
C SER A 339 1.02 -3.28 2.20
N VAL A 340 1.52 -4.46 1.82
CA VAL A 340 2.66 -5.12 2.48
C VAL A 340 3.69 -5.59 1.46
N ALA A 341 4.97 -5.40 1.77
CA ALA A 341 6.06 -6.03 1.03
C ALA A 341 6.89 -6.95 1.93
N MET A 342 7.30 -8.11 1.42
CA MET A 342 8.11 -9.06 2.17
C MET A 342 9.19 -9.72 1.33
N PRO A 343 10.36 -10.03 1.92
CA PRO A 343 11.40 -10.80 1.29
C PRO A 343 11.13 -12.30 1.42
N ILE A 344 12.04 -13.12 0.87
CA ILE A 344 12.09 -14.55 1.19
C ILE A 344 12.58 -14.72 2.63
N ILE A 345 11.64 -14.87 3.56
CA ILE A 345 11.91 -15.12 4.98
C ILE A 345 12.70 -16.43 5.15
N SER A 346 13.64 -16.46 6.09
CA SER A 346 14.49 -17.62 6.41
C SER A 346 15.49 -18.08 5.34
N ARG A 347 15.76 -17.29 4.27
CA ARG A 347 16.81 -17.63 3.27
C ARG A 347 18.16 -17.94 3.91
N ASN A 348 18.55 -17.18 4.93
CA ASN A 348 19.82 -17.31 5.65
C ASN A 348 19.81 -18.33 6.81
N LYS A 349 18.72 -19.11 6.97
CA LYS A 349 18.58 -20.08 8.07
C LYS A 349 18.69 -21.54 7.61
N GLY A 350 19.39 -21.79 6.50
CA GLY A 350 19.71 -23.14 5.97
C GLY A 350 18.65 -23.78 5.05
N PHE A 351 17.60 -23.04 4.69
CA PHE A 351 16.58 -23.49 3.75
C PHE A 351 17.05 -23.40 2.31
N SER A 352 16.62 -24.34 1.45
CA SER A 352 16.74 -24.12 0.01
C SER A 352 15.79 -22.99 -0.42
N LEU A 353 16.31 -22.10 -1.26
CA LEU A 353 15.59 -20.91 -1.74
C LEU A 353 14.21 -21.25 -2.32
N ASN A 354 14.14 -22.31 -3.12
CA ASN A 354 12.89 -22.80 -3.73
C ASN A 354 11.86 -23.23 -2.68
N SER A 355 12.29 -23.91 -1.61
CA SER A 355 11.37 -24.40 -0.57
C SER A 355 10.77 -23.25 0.22
N CYS A 356 11.57 -22.23 0.57
CA CYS A 356 11.07 -21.02 1.23
C CYS A 356 10.10 -20.26 0.32
N ALA A 357 10.49 -20.01 -0.93
CA ALA A 357 9.67 -19.28 -1.88
C ALA A 357 8.31 -19.97 -2.11
N ALA A 358 8.31 -21.29 -2.25
CA ALA A 358 7.07 -22.07 -2.40
C ALA A 358 6.20 -22.05 -1.14
N ALA A 359 6.80 -22.18 0.04
CA ALA A 359 6.05 -22.13 1.30
C ALA A 359 5.43 -20.74 1.55
N ILE A 360 6.18 -19.66 1.28
CA ILE A 360 5.69 -18.28 1.40
C ILE A 360 4.56 -18.03 0.41
N THR A 361 4.75 -18.39 -0.86
CA THR A 361 3.72 -18.20 -1.91
C THR A 361 2.45 -18.95 -1.58
N LYS A 362 2.58 -20.20 -1.11
CA LYS A 362 1.45 -20.99 -0.64
C LYS A 362 0.74 -20.34 0.54
N ALA A 363 1.48 -19.86 1.53
CA ALA A 363 0.91 -19.21 2.71
C ALA A 363 0.20 -17.90 2.37
N VAL A 364 0.74 -17.09 1.45
CA VAL A 364 0.08 -15.88 0.94
C VAL A 364 -1.21 -16.23 0.22
N LYS A 365 -1.18 -17.23 -0.66
CA LYS A 365 -2.37 -17.69 -1.38
C LYS A 365 -3.45 -18.17 -0.42
N GLU A 366 -3.10 -19.05 0.52
CA GLU A 366 -4.03 -19.57 1.52
C GLU A 366 -4.59 -18.44 2.41
N HIS A 367 -3.78 -17.43 2.74
CA HIS A 367 -4.27 -16.25 3.47
C HIS A 367 -5.29 -15.44 2.65
N CYS A 368 -5.13 -15.36 1.33
CA CYS A 368 -6.12 -14.67 0.48
C CYS A 368 -7.38 -15.52 0.30
N ASP A 369 -7.24 -16.83 0.07
CA ASP A 369 -8.37 -17.76 -0.15
C ASP A 369 -9.24 -17.95 1.11
N GLU A 370 -8.67 -17.80 2.31
CA GLU A 370 -9.36 -18.02 3.60
C GLU A 370 -10.12 -16.76 4.12
N ARG A 371 -10.20 -15.66 3.36
CA ARG A 371 -10.72 -14.37 3.86
C ARG A 371 -11.91 -13.85 3.07
N ASP A 372 -12.92 -13.38 3.81
CA ASP A 372 -14.15 -12.81 3.25
C ASP A 372 -14.14 -11.26 3.14
N ASP A 373 -13.35 -10.53 3.96
CA ASP A 373 -13.29 -9.05 3.97
C ASP A 373 -12.00 -8.52 4.64
N GLY A 374 -10.90 -8.43 3.88
CA GLY A 374 -9.61 -7.89 4.34
C GLY A 374 -9.31 -6.49 3.78
N ILE A 375 -8.64 -5.64 4.58
CA ILE A 375 -8.23 -4.30 4.11
C ILE A 375 -6.94 -4.33 3.27
N LEU A 376 -6.19 -5.43 3.33
CA LEU A 376 -4.95 -5.60 2.59
C LEU A 376 -5.26 -5.82 1.11
N LYS A 377 -4.89 -4.84 0.28
CA LYS A 377 -5.11 -4.84 -1.17
C LYS A 377 -3.87 -5.19 -1.97
N LYS A 378 -2.66 -5.06 -1.39
CA LYS A 378 -1.39 -5.34 -2.09
C LYS A 378 -0.45 -6.19 -1.23
N ILE A 379 0.01 -7.31 -1.78
CA ILE A 379 1.01 -8.21 -1.18
C ILE A 379 2.16 -8.40 -2.16
N HIS A 380 3.30 -7.79 -1.88
CA HIS A 380 4.46 -7.80 -2.77
C HIS A 380 5.57 -8.67 -2.22
N LEU A 381 6.05 -9.61 -3.04
CA LEU A 381 7.18 -10.47 -2.76
C LEU A 381 8.42 -9.83 -3.40
N VAL A 382 9.31 -9.28 -2.56
CA VAL A 382 10.37 -8.38 -3.01
C VAL A 382 11.75 -8.97 -2.75
N ASN A 383 12.64 -8.91 -3.75
CA ASN A 383 14.03 -9.28 -3.59
C ASN A 383 14.93 -8.40 -4.46
N ASN A 384 16.17 -8.15 -4.05
CA ASN A 384 17.12 -7.37 -4.86
C ASN A 384 17.89 -8.23 -5.87
N ASP A 385 17.82 -9.56 -5.73
CA ASP A 385 18.53 -10.55 -6.54
C ASP A 385 17.61 -11.20 -7.60
N ASP A 386 17.96 -11.07 -8.89
CA ASP A 386 17.20 -11.65 -10.02
C ASP A 386 17.02 -13.16 -9.86
N GLY A 387 18.07 -13.84 -9.41
CA GLY A 387 18.06 -15.29 -9.20
C GLY A 387 17.04 -15.72 -8.16
N ALA A 388 16.71 -14.86 -7.20
CA ALA A 388 15.70 -15.12 -6.17
C ALA A 388 14.29 -14.71 -6.58
N VAL A 389 14.14 -13.63 -7.34
CA VAL A 389 12.86 -13.22 -7.95
C VAL A 389 12.29 -14.34 -8.82
N GLN A 390 13.14 -15.01 -9.60
CA GLN A 390 12.73 -16.12 -10.47
C GLN A 390 12.35 -17.42 -9.72
N ARG A 391 12.64 -17.53 -8.41
CA ARG A 391 12.30 -18.75 -7.63
C ARG A 391 10.92 -18.72 -6.99
N PHE A 392 10.23 -17.59 -7.01
CA PHE A 392 8.82 -17.57 -6.61
C PHE A 392 8.03 -18.42 -7.58
N PRO A 393 7.41 -19.54 -7.14
CA PRO A 393 6.65 -20.39 -8.04
C PRO A 393 5.50 -19.57 -8.61
N VAL A 394 5.44 -19.54 -9.93
CA VAL A 394 4.41 -18.87 -10.71
C VAL A 394 3.25 -19.86 -10.82
N PRO A 395 2.11 -19.67 -10.12
CA PRO A 395 0.94 -20.50 -10.38
C PRO A 395 0.38 -20.10 -11.75
N SER A 396 0.78 -20.80 -12.81
CA SER A 396 0.17 -20.71 -14.15
C SER A 396 -0.12 -19.28 -14.63
N LEU A 397 0.88 -18.40 -14.64
CA LEU A 397 0.75 -17.02 -15.13
C LEU A 397 1.38 -16.91 -16.53
N LYS A 398 0.69 -16.23 -17.46
CA LYS A 398 1.33 -15.78 -18.71
C LYS A 398 2.36 -14.71 -18.36
N PRO A 399 3.61 -14.80 -18.84
CA PRO A 399 4.57 -13.73 -18.68
C PRO A 399 4.10 -12.46 -19.42
N LEU A 400 4.23 -11.31 -18.76
CA LEU A 400 4.00 -9.98 -19.38
C LEU A 400 5.18 -9.54 -20.27
N ASP A 401 6.26 -10.32 -20.31
CA ASP A 401 7.45 -10.06 -21.10
C ASP A 401 7.68 -11.19 -22.13
N PRO A 402 7.53 -10.93 -23.44
CA PRO A 402 7.71 -11.94 -24.48
C PRO A 402 9.16 -12.41 -24.67
N ASN A 403 10.14 -11.85 -23.95
CA ASN A 403 11.56 -12.19 -24.10
C ASN A 403 12.08 -13.30 -23.16
N PHE A 404 11.25 -13.87 -22.29
CA PHE A 404 11.67 -14.97 -21.42
C PHE A 404 11.12 -16.31 -21.91
N SER A 405 11.89 -16.97 -22.77
CA SER A 405 11.64 -18.35 -23.21
C SER A 405 12.14 -19.36 -22.16
N SER A 406 11.26 -20.30 -21.85
CA SER A 406 11.39 -21.46 -20.97
C SER A 406 12.68 -22.28 -21.11
N TRP A 407 13.28 -22.62 -19.96
CA TRP A 407 14.06 -23.85 -19.75
C TRP A 407 13.70 -24.46 -18.40
#